data_AF-A0A9C7PNE9-F1
#
_entry.id   AF-A0A9C7PNE9-F1
#
_cell.length_a   1.000
_cell.length_b   1.000
_cell.length_c   1.000
_cell.angle_alpha   90.00
_cell.angle_beta   90.00
_cell.angle_gamma   90.00
#
_symmetry.space_group_name_H-M   'P 1'
#
loop_
_entity.id
_entity.type
_entity.pdbx_description
1 polymer ?
#
loop_
_entity_poly.entity_id
_entity_poly.type
_entity_poly.pdbx_seq_one_letter_code
_entity_poly.pdbx_strand_id
1 'polypeptide(L)'
;MNTRLKRLDAGEYDAIILAVSGLKRLELSARIQQIIPAELMLPAVGQGALGIECRQDNAEVNHLIAPLDHLVSHRRISAERAVNEALGGGCHVPMAAYAEVSKTSFTSPPRWQNRWLRTSDCHSDRSVV
;
A
#
# COMPACT_ATOMS: atom_id res chain seq x y z
N MET A 1 7.46 20.32 -1.62
CA MET A 1 8.35 19.79 -0.57
C MET A 1 9.43 20.80 -0.17
N ASN A 2 10.13 21.40 -1.13
CA ASN A 2 11.22 22.35 -0.88
C ASN A 2 10.87 23.52 0.06
N THR A 3 9.66 24.07 -0.01
CA THR A 3 9.23 25.13 0.91
C THR A 3 9.12 24.65 2.35
N ARG A 4 8.66 23.42 2.60
CA ARG A 4 8.58 22.86 3.96
C ARG A 4 9.97 22.66 4.58
N LEU A 5 10.91 22.15 3.78
CA LEU A 5 12.30 21.97 4.23
C LEU A 5 13.00 23.31 4.47
N LYS A 6 12.77 24.32 3.63
CA LYS A 6 13.31 25.66 3.87
C LYS A 6 12.83 26.28 5.17
N ARG A 7 11.55 26.09 5.53
CA ARG A 7 11.00 26.59 6.81
C ARG A 7 11.57 25.85 8.01
N LEU A 8 11.82 24.54 7.89
CA LEU A 8 12.56 23.77 8.90
C LEU A 8 13.99 24.32 9.04
N ASP A 9 14.70 24.54 7.94
CA ASP A 9 16.08 25.05 7.94
C ASP A 9 16.17 26.49 8.47
N ALA A 10 15.09 27.27 8.34
CA ALA A 10 14.95 28.61 8.93
C ALA A 10 14.61 28.61 10.43
N GLY A 11 14.44 27.44 11.04
CA GLY A 11 14.09 27.32 12.47
C GLY A 11 12.63 27.64 12.80
N GLU A 12 11.73 27.65 11.81
CA GLU A 12 10.28 27.87 12.07
C GLU A 12 9.59 26.65 12.71
N TYR A 13 10.24 25.48 12.66
CA TYR A 13 9.76 24.23 13.23
C TYR A 13 10.93 23.49 13.88
N ASP A 14 10.67 22.80 15.00
CA ASP A 14 11.67 21.89 15.60
C ASP A 14 11.83 20.60 14.79
N ALA A 15 10.73 20.14 14.18
CA ALA A 15 10.68 18.95 13.34
C ALA A 15 9.51 19.01 12.36
N ILE A 16 9.59 18.22 11.29
CA ILE A 16 8.48 17.99 10.36
C ILE A 16 8.35 16.50 10.07
N ILE A 17 7.12 16.05 9.81
CA ILE A 17 6.83 14.69 9.38
C ILE A 17 6.60 14.69 7.87
N LEU A 18 7.31 13.82 7.16
CA LEU A 18 7.22 13.68 5.71
C LEU A 18 7.24 12.20 5.33
N ALA A 19 6.60 11.87 4.21
CA ALA A 19 6.66 10.53 3.65
C ALA A 19 8.08 10.22 3.14
N VAL A 20 8.63 9.09 3.59
CA VAL A 20 9.97 8.60 3.19
C VAL A 20 10.07 8.47 1.66
N SER A 21 9.02 7.99 1.00
CA SER A 21 8.99 7.82 -0.46
C SER A 21 9.19 9.14 -1.22
N GLY A 22 8.66 10.26 -0.71
CA GLY A 22 8.85 11.59 -1.30
C GLY A 22 10.29 12.08 -1.17
N LEU A 23 10.91 11.89 0.00
CA LEU A 23 12.32 12.24 0.22
C LEU A 23 13.25 11.41 -0.66
N LYS A 24 13.02 10.10 -0.76
CA LYS A 24 13.83 9.20 -1.59
C LYS A 24 13.78 9.57 -3.08
N ARG A 25 12.58 9.85 -3.62
CA ARG A 25 12.39 10.23 -5.03
C ARG A 25 13.06 11.55 -5.40
N LEU A 26 13.29 12.42 -4.42
CA LEU A 26 13.95 13.70 -4.60
C LEU A 26 15.43 13.66 -4.17
N GLU A 27 15.97 12.47 -3.93
CA GLU A 27 17.37 12.25 -3.53
C GLU A 27 17.76 12.93 -2.19
N LEU A 28 16.77 13.20 -1.33
CA LEU A 28 16.96 13.85 -0.03
C LEU A 28 16.97 12.84 1.12
N SER A 29 17.38 11.60 0.87
CA SER A 29 17.42 10.52 1.88
C SER A 29 18.28 10.87 3.10
N ALA A 30 19.34 11.65 2.91
CA ALA A 30 20.22 12.12 4.00
C ALA A 30 19.52 13.04 5.01
N ARG A 31 18.33 13.56 4.68
CA ARG A 31 17.52 14.40 5.58
C ARG A 31 16.63 13.58 6.52
N ILE A 32 16.53 12.26 6.32
CA ILE A 32 15.70 11.38 7.16
C ILE A 32 16.43 11.10 8.47
N GLN A 33 15.96 11.69 9.57
CA GLN A 33 16.52 11.43 10.91
C GLN A 33 15.94 10.16 11.55
N GLN A 34 14.65 9.90 11.32
CA GLN A 34 13.95 8.75 11.88
C GLN A 34 12.87 8.27 10.91
N ILE A 35 12.70 6.95 10.84
CA ILE A 35 11.56 6.32 10.18
C ILE A 35 10.58 5.91 11.28
N ILE A 36 9.34 6.37 11.18
CA ILE A 36 8.28 6.03 12.12
C ILE A 36 7.69 4.69 11.70
N PRO A 37 7.67 3.67 12.59
CA PRO A 37 7.13 2.36 12.27
C PRO A 37 5.59 2.41 12.15
N ALA A 38 5.02 1.50 11.36
CA ALA A 38 3.57 1.50 11.06
C ALA A 38 2.71 1.22 12.30
N GLU A 39 3.26 0.53 13.29
CA GLU A 39 2.65 0.26 14.59
C GLU A 39 2.48 1.52 15.43
N LEU A 40 3.33 2.54 15.21
CA LEU A 40 3.27 3.82 15.92
C LEU A 40 2.44 4.86 15.15
N MET A 41 2.57 4.89 13.82
CA MET A 41 1.82 5.81 12.98
C MET A 41 1.50 5.14 11.64
N LEU A 42 0.23 4.77 11.47
CA LEU A 42 -0.22 4.14 10.23
C LEU A 42 -0.04 5.10 9.04
N PRO A 43 0.50 4.60 7.91
CA PRO A 43 0.57 5.36 6.66
C PRO A 43 -0.81 5.78 6.12
N ALA A 44 -0.82 6.86 5.35
CA ALA A 44 -1.97 7.18 4.52
C ALA A 44 -2.21 6.09 3.46
N VAL A 45 -3.46 5.91 3.04
CA VAL A 45 -3.89 4.95 2.01
C VAL A 45 -3.03 5.13 0.74
N GLY A 46 -2.37 4.06 0.29
CA GLY A 46 -1.52 4.07 -0.89
C GLY A 46 -0.23 4.87 -0.77
N GLN A 47 0.19 5.27 0.45
CA GLN A 47 1.39 6.08 0.64
C GLN A 47 2.63 5.40 0.05
N GLY A 48 3.27 6.10 -0.89
CA GLY A 48 4.48 5.61 -1.56
C GLY A 48 4.22 4.77 -2.80
N ALA A 49 2.98 4.43 -3.13
CA ALA A 49 2.62 3.92 -4.45
C ALA A 49 2.54 5.05 -5.49
N LEU A 50 2.61 4.68 -6.77
CA LEU A 50 2.22 5.52 -7.89
C LEU A 50 1.07 4.82 -8.61
N GLY A 51 0.00 5.57 -8.88
CA GLY A 51 -1.12 5.12 -9.71
C GLY A 51 -1.09 5.84 -11.05
N ILE A 52 -1.49 5.13 -12.11
CA ILE A 52 -1.67 5.70 -13.44
C ILE A 52 -3.17 5.69 -13.73
N GLU A 53 -3.73 6.86 -13.99
CA GLU A 53 -5.12 7.00 -14.42
C GLU A 53 -5.16 7.14 -15.95
N CYS A 54 -6.04 6.37 -16.58
CA CYS A 54 -6.26 6.43 -18.01
C CYS A 54 -7.74 6.10 -18.32
N ARG A 55 -8.15 6.36 -19.57
CA ARG A 55 -9.49 6.03 -20.03
C ARG A 55 -9.64 4.52 -20.20
N GLN A 56 -10.73 3.96 -19.68
CA GLN A 56 -11.00 2.52 -19.73
C GLN A 56 -11.09 1.96 -21.15
N ASP A 57 -11.60 2.75 -22.10
CA ASP A 57 -11.81 2.35 -23.49
C ASP A 57 -10.60 2.59 -24.42
N ASN A 58 -9.46 3.06 -23.88
CA ASN A 58 -8.24 3.23 -24.66
C ASN A 58 -7.34 1.97 -24.57
N ALA A 59 -7.62 0.99 -25.43
CA ALA A 59 -6.91 -0.29 -25.46
C ALA A 59 -5.39 -0.15 -25.70
N GLU A 60 -4.97 0.83 -26.52
CA GLU A 60 -3.56 1.08 -26.80
C GLU A 60 -2.81 1.52 -25.54
N VAL A 61 -3.33 2.53 -24.82
CA VAL A 61 -2.72 3.00 -23.58
C VAL A 61 -2.72 1.91 -22.51
N ASN A 62 -3.84 1.17 -22.37
CA ASN A 62 -3.93 0.06 -21.41
C ASN A 62 -2.86 -1.00 -21.67
N HIS A 63 -2.59 -1.33 -22.94
CA HIS A 63 -1.54 -2.27 -23.30
C HIS A 63 -0.14 -1.75 -22.94
N LEU A 64 0.13 -0.45 -23.17
CA LEU A 64 1.43 0.17 -22.86
C LEU A 64 1.73 0.23 -21.36
N ILE A 65 0.73 0.45 -20.52
CA ILE A 65 0.94 0.60 -19.06
C ILE A 65 0.83 -0.71 -18.28
N ALA A 66 0.22 -1.76 -18.87
CA ALA A 66 0.05 -3.06 -18.21
C ALA A 66 1.35 -3.64 -17.59
N PRO A 67 2.54 -3.54 -18.24
CA PRO A 67 3.78 -4.03 -17.66
C PRO A 67 4.26 -3.27 -16.41
N LEU A 68 3.72 -2.07 -16.15
CA LEU A 68 4.07 -1.26 -14.98
C LEU A 68 3.29 -1.67 -13.72
N ASP A 69 2.25 -2.50 -13.86
CA ASP A 69 1.45 -2.93 -12.72
C ASP A 69 2.19 -3.98 -11.89
N HIS A 70 2.50 -3.61 -10.65
CA HIS A 70 3.13 -4.51 -9.71
C HIS A 70 2.06 -5.19 -8.84
N LEU A 71 1.73 -6.44 -9.17
CA LEU A 71 0.62 -7.21 -8.57
C LEU A 71 0.58 -7.18 -7.03
N VAL A 72 1.74 -7.27 -6.36
CA VAL A 72 1.79 -7.26 -4.89
C VAL A 72 1.40 -5.88 -4.34
N SER A 73 1.91 -4.80 -4.94
CA SER A 73 1.52 -3.44 -4.56
C SER A 73 0.05 -3.18 -4.87
N HIS A 74 -0.42 -3.61 -6.03
CA HIS A 74 -1.82 -3.49 -6.43
C HIS A 74 -2.75 -4.10 -5.38
N ARG A 75 -2.52 -5.36 -4.98
CA ARG A 75 -3.35 -6.04 -3.97
C ARG A 75 -3.39 -5.29 -2.63
N ARG A 76 -2.24 -4.79 -2.17
CA ARG A 76 -2.15 -4.01 -0.91
C ARG A 76 -2.97 -2.73 -1.01
N ILE A 77 -2.76 -1.96 -2.08
CA ILE A 77 -3.44 -0.67 -2.28
C ILE A 77 -4.95 -0.87 -2.47
N SER A 78 -5.37 -1.91 -3.19
CA SER A 78 -6.79 -2.22 -3.34
C SER A 78 -7.47 -2.52 -2.01
N ALA A 79 -6.80 -3.26 -1.11
CA ALA A 79 -7.31 -3.49 0.24
C ALA A 79 -7.40 -2.18 1.05
N GLU A 80 -6.35 -1.34 1.02
CA GLU A 80 -6.35 -0.04 1.71
C GLU A 80 -7.45 0.90 1.18
N ARG A 81 -7.65 0.94 -0.14
CA ARG A 81 -8.69 1.75 -0.79
C ARG A 81 -10.09 1.27 -0.45
N ALA A 82 -10.32 -0.04 -0.38
CA ALA A 82 -11.60 -0.60 0.02
C ALA A 82 -11.98 -0.18 1.45
N VAL A 83 -11.01 -0.16 2.38
CA VAL A 83 -11.23 0.36 3.74
C VAL A 83 -11.56 1.86 3.70
N ASN A 84 -10.81 2.63 2.92
CA ASN A 84 -11.06 4.06 2.78
C ASN A 84 -12.46 4.36 2.21
N GLU A 85 -12.90 3.62 1.19
CA GLU A 85 -14.22 3.76 0.58
C GLU A 85 -15.34 3.40 1.56
N ALA A 86 -15.21 2.26 2.25
CA ALA A 86 -16.20 1.80 3.23
C ALA A 86 -16.40 2.78 4.40
N LEU A 87 -15.38 3.55 4.75
CA LEU A 87 -15.41 4.50 5.87
C LEU A 87 -15.69 5.95 5.42
N GLY A 88 -16.02 6.18 4.14
CA GLY A 88 -16.30 7.52 3.61
C GLY A 88 -15.07 8.44 3.60
N GLY A 89 -13.88 7.86 3.44
CA GLY A 89 -12.62 8.56 3.50
C GLY A 89 -12.46 9.60 2.39
N GLY A 90 -11.88 10.73 2.73
CA GLY A 90 -11.53 11.83 1.82
C GLY A 90 -10.26 12.53 2.27
N CYS A 91 -9.74 13.46 1.45
CA CYS A 91 -8.44 14.10 1.66
C CYS A 91 -8.30 14.88 2.99
N HIS A 92 -9.41 15.16 3.69
CA HIS A 92 -9.44 15.93 4.92
C HIS A 92 -9.91 15.13 6.15
N VAL A 93 -10.08 13.82 6.01
CA VAL A 93 -10.48 12.94 7.13
C VAL A 93 -9.21 12.31 7.73
N PRO A 94 -9.07 12.24 9.07
CA PRO A 94 -7.92 11.59 9.71
C PRO A 94 -8.01 10.05 9.56
N MET A 95 -7.73 9.58 8.34
CA MET A 95 -7.84 8.18 7.93
C MET A 95 -6.48 7.64 7.51
N ALA A 96 -6.20 6.42 7.95
CA ALA A 96 -5.01 5.67 7.60
C ALA A 96 -5.38 4.20 7.37
N ALA A 97 -4.75 3.56 6.39
CA ALA A 97 -4.90 2.13 6.14
C ALA A 97 -3.58 1.61 5.55
N TYR A 98 -3.13 0.47 6.05
CA TYR A 98 -1.88 -0.15 5.63
C TYR A 98 -2.07 -1.65 5.54
N ALA A 99 -1.85 -2.21 4.35
CA ALA A 99 -1.94 -3.64 4.10
C ALA A 99 -0.54 -4.22 3.90
N GLU A 100 -0.30 -5.44 4.40
CA GLU A 100 0.89 -6.23 4.12
C GLU A 100 0.50 -7.63 3.63
N VAL A 101 1.31 -8.18 2.73
CA VAL A 101 1.12 -9.57 2.29
C VAL A 101 1.90 -10.47 3.23
N SER A 102 1.20 -11.22 4.07
CA SER A 102 1.82 -12.25 4.90
C SER A 102 2.04 -13.52 4.06
N LYS A 103 3.20 -14.16 4.23
CA LYS A 103 3.39 -15.53 3.76
C LYS A 103 2.63 -16.43 4.73
N THR A 104 1.46 -16.93 4.35
CA THR A 104 0.82 -17.99 5.12
C THR A 104 1.67 -19.26 4.98
N SER A 105 2.53 -19.53 5.95
CA SER A 105 3.09 -20.87 6.12
C SER A 105 1.95 -21.76 6.58
N PHE A 106 1.43 -22.59 5.67
CA PHE A 106 0.46 -23.61 6.02
C PHE A 106 1.20 -24.72 6.78
N THR A 107 1.34 -24.57 8.10
CA THR A 107 1.70 -25.69 8.96
C THR A 107 0.47 -26.59 8.99
N SER A 108 0.48 -27.66 8.18
CA SER A 108 -0.53 -28.72 8.32
C SER A 108 -0.55 -29.14 9.79
N PRO A 109 -1.70 -29.08 10.48
CA PRO A 109 -1.78 -29.64 11.82
C PRO A 109 -1.40 -31.12 11.77
N PRO A 110 -0.79 -31.66 12.84
CA PRO A 110 -0.44 -33.08 12.90
C PRO A 110 -1.69 -33.93 12.65
N ARG A 111 -1.52 -34.99 11.86
CA ARG A 111 -2.56 -35.85 11.23
C ARG A 111 -3.72 -36.29 12.16
N TRP A 112 -3.53 -36.27 13.47
CA TRP A 112 -4.53 -36.68 14.46
C TRP A 112 -5.60 -35.62 14.78
N GLN A 113 -5.42 -34.35 14.36
CA GLN A 113 -6.46 -33.31 14.51
C GLN A 113 -7.49 -33.29 13.35
N ASN A 114 -7.30 -34.10 12.30
CA ASN A 114 -8.12 -34.06 11.09
C ASN A 114 -9.38 -34.96 11.14
N ARG A 115 -10.14 -34.96 12.25
CA ARG A 115 -11.46 -35.63 12.29
C ARG A 115 -12.60 -34.73 11.74
N TRP A 116 -12.40 -33.41 11.63
CA TRP A 116 -13.52 -32.48 11.37
C TRP A 116 -13.36 -31.52 10.18
N LEU A 117 -12.30 -31.61 9.38
CA LEU A 117 -12.11 -30.75 8.20
C LEU A 117 -11.83 -31.57 6.94
N ARG A 118 -12.84 -32.35 6.51
CA ARG A 118 -12.97 -32.80 5.12
C ARG A 118 -14.28 -32.26 4.57
N THR A 119 -14.26 -31.02 4.10
CA THR A 119 -14.98 -30.61 2.88
C THR A 119 -14.42 -29.27 2.41
N SER A 120 -13.90 -29.30 1.18
CA SER A 120 -13.65 -28.18 0.24
C SER A 120 -12.56 -27.15 0.59
N ASP A 121 -11.30 -27.59 0.53
CA ASP A 121 -10.23 -26.77 -0.05
C ASP A 121 -10.51 -26.60 -1.54
N CYS A 122 -10.80 -25.37 -1.97
CA CYS A 122 -10.96 -25.02 -3.38
C CYS A 122 -9.72 -24.26 -3.83
N HIS A 123 -8.75 -24.96 -4.43
CA HIS A 123 -7.69 -24.40 -5.27
C HIS A 123 -7.44 -25.35 -6.43
N SER A 124 -8.01 -25.04 -7.61
CA SER A 124 -7.33 -25.10 -8.92
C SER A 124 -8.33 -24.87 -10.06
N ASP A 125 -7.99 -23.92 -10.94
CA ASP A 125 -8.32 -23.81 -12.36
C ASP A 125 -9.72 -24.19 -12.86
N ARG A 126 -10.42 -23.18 -13.41
CA ARG A 126 -10.88 -23.16 -14.81
C ARG A 126 -11.44 -21.79 -15.20
N SER A 127 -11.06 -21.38 -16.40
CA SER A 127 -11.56 -20.28 -17.21
C SER A 127 -13.08 -20.36 -17.50
N VAL A 128 -13.61 -19.26 -18.07
CA VAL A 128 -14.98 -18.99 -18.58
C VAL A 128 -15.92 -18.43 -17.49
N VAL A 129 -16.39 -17.18 -17.52
CA VAL A 129 -16.90 -16.32 -18.61
C VAL A 129 -16.18 -14.97 -18.64
#